data_AF-A0A0M3HS56-F1
#
_entry.id   AF-A0A0M3HS56-F1
#
_cell.length_a   1.000
_cell.length_b   1.000
_cell.length_c   1.000
_cell.angle_alpha   90.00
_cell.angle_beta   90.00
_cell.angle_gamma   90.00
#
_symmetry.space_group_name_H-M   'P 1'
#
loop_
_entity.id
_entity.type
_entity.pdbx_description
1 polymer ?
#
loop_
_entity_poly.entity_id
_entity_poly.type
_entity_poly.pdbx_seq_one_letter_code
_entity_poly.pdbx_strand_id
1 'polypeptide(L)'
;MASGQKIASAAVKNRSQAPFWVWLRNKLLAVDRQKITPPAGLGTPDGKAVYHNNLRFPNTQSARTQPAPSLPEGIHHRLSDVYYLERDARRTVMPPNPLYVADEHQVKYGTQFGDELPL
;
A
#
# COMPACT_ATOMS: atom_id res chain seq x y z
N MET A 1 19.88 11.24 -9.64
CA MET A 1 19.37 9.94 -9.15
C MET A 1 18.48 9.36 -10.22
N ALA A 2 18.92 8.34 -10.99
CA ALA A 2 18.16 7.82 -12.12
C ALA A 2 16.99 6.95 -11.64
N SER A 3 15.92 7.58 -11.17
CA SER A 3 14.65 6.90 -10.90
C SER A 3 14.02 6.44 -12.22
N GLY A 4 13.88 5.12 -12.38
CA GLY A 4 12.86 4.53 -13.25
C GLY A 4 13.13 4.61 -14.75
N GLN A 5 14.30 4.13 -15.20
CA GLN A 5 14.48 3.81 -16.62
C GLN A 5 13.31 2.91 -17.07
N LYS A 6 12.62 3.32 -18.15
CA LYS A 6 11.53 2.56 -18.76
C LYS A 6 12.11 1.52 -19.72
N ILE A 7 11.37 0.44 -20.00
CA ILE A 7 11.82 -0.59 -20.97
C ILE A 7 11.99 0.04 -22.36
N ALA A 8 11.13 1.00 -22.72
CA ALA A 8 11.19 1.75 -23.97
C ALA A 8 11.00 3.25 -23.75
N SER A 9 11.44 4.06 -24.71
CA SER A 9 11.20 5.50 -24.68
C SER A 9 9.70 5.81 -24.78
N ALA A 10 9.30 6.98 -24.24
CA ALA A 10 7.93 7.45 -24.32
C ALA A 10 7.44 7.68 -25.77
N ALA A 11 8.36 7.81 -26.73
CA ALA A 11 8.05 7.98 -28.15
C ALA A 11 7.55 6.69 -28.82
N VAL A 12 7.77 5.51 -28.21
CA VAL A 12 7.28 4.24 -28.77
C VAL A 12 5.75 4.20 -28.70
N LYS A 13 5.11 4.08 -29.87
CA LYS A 13 3.67 3.94 -29.99
C LYS A 13 3.25 2.52 -29.62
N ASN A 14 2.35 2.39 -28.66
CA ASN A 14 1.79 1.11 -28.26
C ASN A 14 0.82 0.59 -29.32
N ARG A 15 0.72 -0.73 -29.44
CA ARG A 15 -0.27 -1.36 -30.31
C ARG A 15 -1.68 -0.99 -29.83
N SER A 16 -2.44 -0.32 -30.69
CA SER A 16 -3.87 -0.06 -30.50
C SER A 16 -4.69 -0.89 -31.48
N GLN A 17 -5.96 -1.11 -31.18
CA GLN A 17 -6.91 -1.67 -32.16
C GLN A 17 -7.16 -0.66 -33.28
N ALA A 18 -7.76 -1.12 -34.39
CA ALA A 18 -8.18 -0.23 -35.47
C ALA A 18 -9.18 0.82 -34.96
N PRO A 19 -9.24 2.03 -35.56
CA PRO A 19 -10.07 3.13 -35.07
C PRO A 19 -11.55 2.75 -34.86
N PHE A 20 -12.11 1.93 -35.75
CA PHE A 20 -13.48 1.42 -35.62
C PHE A 20 -13.70 0.63 -34.32
N TRP A 21 -12.79 -0.29 -33.98
CA TRP A 21 -12.89 -1.09 -32.76
C TRP A 21 -12.65 -0.25 -31.50
N VAL A 22 -11.77 0.76 -31.57
CA VAL A 22 -11.56 1.73 -30.49
C VAL A 22 -12.84 2.53 -30.24
N TRP A 23 -13.49 3.00 -31.31
CA TRP A 23 -14.78 3.69 -31.23
C TRP A 23 -15.86 2.78 -30.64
N LEU A 24 -16.00 1.54 -31.13
CA LEU A 24 -17.00 0.60 -30.63
C LEU A 24 -16.79 0.30 -29.15
N ARG A 25 -15.54 0.05 -28.73
CA ARG A 25 -15.16 -0.13 -27.33
C ARG A 25 -15.54 1.08 -26.48
N ASN A 26 -15.19 2.30 -26.91
CA ASN A 26 -15.53 3.52 -26.19
C ASN A 26 -17.05 3.73 -26.08
N LYS A 27 -17.78 3.39 -27.13
CA LYS A 27 -19.24 3.48 -27.15
C LYS A 27 -19.88 2.48 -26.18
N LEU A 28 -19.47 1.22 -26.21
CA LEU A 28 -20.00 0.16 -25.34
C LEU A 28 -19.65 0.36 -23.86
N LEU A 29 -18.44 0.85 -23.57
CA LEU A 29 -18.02 1.18 -22.21
C LEU A 29 -18.53 2.55 -21.72
N ALA A 30 -19.24 3.27 -22.58
CA ALA A 30 -19.72 4.62 -22.32
C ALA A 30 -18.60 5.52 -21.77
N VAL A 31 -17.48 5.56 -22.48
CA VAL A 31 -16.35 6.48 -22.20
C VAL A 31 -16.76 7.90 -22.60
N ASP A 32 -17.41 8.04 -23.76
CA ASP A 32 -17.90 9.32 -24.29
C ASP A 32 -19.33 9.64 -23.77
N ARG A 33 -19.52 9.67 -22.45
CA ARG A 33 -20.82 10.02 -21.83
C ARG A 33 -21.14 11.52 -21.95
N GLN A 34 -22.42 11.84 -21.89
CA GLN A 34 -22.89 13.22 -21.75
C GLN A 34 -22.40 13.82 -20.42
N LYS A 35 -22.15 15.14 -20.40
CA LYS A 35 -21.62 15.89 -19.23
C LYS A 35 -22.55 15.91 -17.99
N ILE A 36 -23.71 15.26 -18.05
CA ILE A 36 -24.73 15.24 -17.00
C ILE A 36 -24.33 14.31 -15.84
N THR A 37 -23.52 13.28 -16.11
CA THR A 37 -23.08 12.29 -15.12
C THR A 37 -21.58 12.43 -14.87
N PRO A 38 -21.11 12.41 -13.60
CA PRO A 38 -19.68 12.47 -13.32
C PRO A 38 -18.93 11.31 -14.00
N PRO A 39 -17.72 11.54 -14.53
CA PRO A 39 -16.95 10.52 -15.22
C PRO A 39 -16.62 9.37 -14.26
N ALA A 40 -16.68 8.13 -14.77
CA ALA A 40 -16.23 6.98 -14.01
C ALA A 40 -14.69 7.02 -13.92
N GLY A 41 -14.16 7.32 -12.72
CA GLY A 41 -12.72 7.40 -12.45
C GLY A 41 -12.25 8.82 -12.07
N LEU A 42 -10.93 9.05 -12.09
CA LEU A 42 -10.36 10.36 -11.82
C LEU A 42 -10.73 11.32 -12.98
N GLY A 43 -11.35 12.45 -12.65
CA GLY A 43 -11.70 13.46 -13.64
C GLY A 43 -10.44 14.02 -14.31
N THR A 44 -10.38 13.92 -15.64
CA THR A 44 -9.39 14.67 -16.44
C THR A 44 -9.78 16.16 -16.43
N PRO A 45 -8.87 17.13 -16.60
CA PRO A 45 -9.20 18.56 -16.62
C PRO A 45 -10.36 18.94 -17.55
N ASP A 46 -10.57 18.16 -18.63
CA ASP A 46 -11.65 18.34 -19.60
C ASP A 46 -13.02 17.80 -19.15
N GLY A 47 -13.11 17.20 -17.96
CA GLY A 47 -14.34 16.59 -17.41
C GLY A 47 -14.81 15.31 -18.14
N LYS A 48 -14.00 14.80 -19.08
CA LYS A 48 -14.29 13.59 -19.86
C LYS A 48 -13.74 12.34 -19.16
N ALA A 49 -14.44 11.21 -19.31
CA ALA A 49 -13.90 9.91 -18.90
C ALA A 49 -12.84 9.47 -19.92
N VAL A 50 -11.71 8.95 -19.44
CA VAL A 50 -10.63 8.43 -20.27
C VAL A 50 -10.54 6.93 -20.08
N TYR A 51 -10.43 6.19 -21.18
CA TYR A 51 -10.19 4.75 -21.10
C TYR A 51 -8.71 4.48 -20.77
N HIS A 52 -8.48 3.81 -19.64
CA HIS A 52 -7.17 3.29 -19.28
C HIS A 52 -7.04 1.83 -19.72
N ASN A 53 -6.03 1.56 -20.55
CA ASN A 53 -5.74 0.20 -20.99
C ASN A 53 -5.09 -0.60 -19.86
N ASN A 54 -5.65 -1.77 -19.55
CA ASN A 54 -5.13 -2.68 -18.52
C ASN A 54 -3.85 -3.41 -18.95
N LEU A 55 -3.54 -3.42 -20.24
CA LEU A 55 -2.34 -4.05 -20.76
C LEU A 55 -1.10 -3.25 -20.41
N ARG A 56 -0.03 -3.97 -20.05
CA ARG A 56 1.26 -3.38 -19.73
C ARG A 56 2.14 -3.33 -20.98
N PHE A 57 2.62 -2.14 -21.32
CA PHE A 57 3.46 -1.91 -22.49
C PHE A 57 4.90 -1.55 -22.08
N PRO A 58 5.87 -1.67 -22.99
CA PRO A 58 7.28 -1.36 -22.68
C PRO A 58 7.52 0.09 -22.22
N ASN A 59 6.82 1.06 -22.80
CA ASN A 59 6.95 2.47 -22.43
C ASN A 59 6.28 2.84 -21.09
N THR A 60 5.34 2.02 -20.61
CA THR A 60 4.67 2.27 -19.31
C THR A 60 5.38 1.60 -18.15
N GLN A 61 6.11 0.51 -18.41
CA GLN A 61 6.81 -0.28 -17.38
C GLN A 61 8.26 0.16 -17.16
N SER A 62 8.74 -0.01 -15.93
CA SER A 62 10.17 0.10 -15.62
C SER A 62 10.98 -1.02 -16.28
N ALA A 63 12.22 -0.72 -16.64
CA ALA A 63 13.19 -1.67 -17.16
C ALA A 63 13.38 -2.84 -16.18
N ARG A 64 13.70 -4.02 -16.70
CA ARG A 64 13.97 -5.20 -15.84
C ARG A 64 15.27 -5.03 -15.05
N THR A 65 16.28 -4.47 -15.70
CA THR A 65 17.54 -4.09 -15.05
C THR A 65 17.38 -2.71 -14.44
N GLN A 66 17.66 -2.59 -13.15
CA GLN A 66 17.65 -1.33 -12.41
C GLN A 66 19.07 -1.04 -11.88
N PRO A 67 19.45 0.24 -11.74
CA PRO A 67 20.72 0.59 -11.10
C PRO A 67 20.74 0.11 -9.65
N ALA A 68 21.94 -0.14 -9.11
CA ALA A 68 22.09 -0.47 -7.71
C ALA A 68 21.53 0.66 -6.82
N PRO A 69 20.63 0.37 -5.86
CA PRO A 69 20.07 1.40 -5.00
C PRO A 69 21.07 1.79 -3.90
N SER A 70 21.02 3.06 -3.48
CA SER A 70 21.63 3.54 -2.24
C SER A 70 20.51 3.75 -1.23
N LEU A 71 20.27 2.75 -0.38
CA LEU A 71 19.22 2.81 0.63
C LEU A 71 19.67 3.63 1.84
N PRO A 72 18.77 4.39 2.49
CA PRO A 72 19.08 5.02 3.75
C PRO A 72 19.23 3.97 4.86
N GLU A 73 20.07 4.27 5.83
CA GLU A 73 20.31 3.43 6.99
C GLU A 73 19.10 3.40 7.94
N GLY A 74 19.01 2.35 8.76
CA GLY A 74 17.98 2.22 9.79
C GLY A 74 18.19 3.18 10.97
N ILE A 75 17.13 3.47 11.72
CA ILE A 75 17.15 4.42 12.86
C ILE A 75 18.17 4.09 13.96
N HIS A 76 18.53 2.81 14.08
CA HIS A 76 19.49 2.29 15.07
C HIS A 76 20.89 2.05 14.49
N HIS A 77 21.17 2.50 13.25
CA HIS A 77 22.51 2.48 12.68
C HIS A 77 23.34 3.65 13.26
N ARG A 78 23.73 3.52 14.53
CA ARG A 78 24.55 4.48 15.27
C ARG A 78 25.67 3.73 15.98
N LEU A 79 26.78 4.42 16.24
CA LEU A 79 27.98 3.81 16.86
C LEU A 79 27.94 3.79 18.39
N SER A 80 27.13 4.65 19.03
CA SER A 80 26.96 4.76 20.48
C SER A 80 25.48 4.85 20.86
N ASP A 81 25.15 4.57 22.12
CA ASP A 81 23.80 4.63 22.68
C ASP A 81 22.78 3.76 21.93
N VAL A 82 23.20 2.55 21.55
CA VAL A 82 22.36 1.53 20.88
C VAL A 82 22.39 0.20 21.62
N TYR A 83 22.22 0.24 22.95
CA TYR A 83 22.10 -0.99 23.72
C TYR A 83 20.83 -1.75 23.30
N TYR A 84 20.99 -3.03 22.98
CA TYR A 84 19.86 -3.85 22.53
C TYR A 84 18.77 -3.99 23.59
N LEU A 85 19.16 -3.96 24.87
CA LEU A 85 18.27 -4.05 26.02
C LEU A 85 17.12 -3.02 25.98
N GLU A 86 17.41 -1.78 25.57
CA GLU A 86 16.43 -0.68 25.61
C GLU A 86 15.38 -0.76 24.49
N ARG A 87 15.64 -1.55 23.44
CA ARG A 87 14.78 -1.65 22.24
C ARG A 87 14.21 -3.05 22.01
N ASP A 88 14.59 -4.03 22.82
CA ASP A 88 14.11 -5.41 22.66
C ASP A 88 12.68 -5.56 23.20
N ALA A 89 11.71 -5.10 22.42
CA ALA A 89 10.29 -5.24 22.74
C ALA A 89 9.84 -6.71 22.86
N ARG A 90 10.63 -7.68 22.38
CA ARG A 90 10.30 -9.11 22.49
C ARG A 90 10.47 -9.61 23.92
N ARG A 91 11.33 -8.96 24.71
CA ARG A 91 11.57 -9.27 26.13
C ARG A 91 10.77 -8.39 27.08
N THR A 92 10.12 -7.35 26.59
CA THR A 92 9.20 -6.51 27.40
C THR A 92 7.79 -7.08 27.45
N VAL A 93 7.51 -8.15 26.71
CA VAL A 93 6.20 -8.82 26.74
C VAL A 93 6.01 -9.46 28.11
N MET A 94 5.04 -8.94 28.86
CA MET A 94 4.64 -9.50 30.15
C MET A 94 3.69 -10.68 29.94
N PRO A 95 3.63 -11.63 30.89
CA PRO A 95 2.60 -12.66 30.88
C PRO A 95 1.20 -12.04 30.91
N PRO A 96 0.17 -12.72 30.38
CA PRO A 96 -1.19 -12.21 30.38
C PRO A 96 -1.70 -12.05 31.82
N ASN A 97 -2.40 -10.94 32.07
CA ASN A 97 -3.05 -10.70 33.36
C ASN A 97 -4.17 -11.73 33.57
N PRO A 98 -4.20 -12.43 34.72
CA PRO A 98 -5.25 -13.41 34.98
C PRO A 98 -6.57 -12.72 35.31
N LEU A 99 -7.63 -13.05 34.57
CA LEU A 99 -8.98 -12.54 34.83
C LEU A 99 -9.69 -13.26 35.99
N TYR A 100 -9.20 -14.46 36.33
CA TYR A 100 -9.74 -15.32 37.36
C TYR A 100 -8.61 -16.13 37.99
N VAL A 101 -8.49 -16.07 39.31
CA VAL A 101 -7.55 -16.89 40.08
C VAL A 101 -8.30 -17.46 41.29
N ALA A 102 -8.21 -18.77 41.48
CA ALA A 102 -8.73 -19.45 42.66
C ALA A 102 -7.57 -20.16 43.36
N ASP A 103 -7.39 -19.84 44.65
CA ASP A 103 -6.39 -20.45 45.52
C ASP A 103 -7.06 -20.92 46.82
N GLU A 104 -6.32 -21.61 47.69
CA GLU A 104 -6.82 -22.15 48.96
C GLU A 104 -7.46 -21.08 49.87
N HIS A 105 -7.09 -19.81 49.68
CA HIS A 105 -7.57 -18.70 50.48
C HIS A 105 -8.84 -18.02 49.96
N GLN A 106 -9.00 -17.84 48.64
CA GLN A 106 -10.15 -17.14 48.04
C GLN A 106 -10.09 -17.11 46.50
N VAL A 107 -11.23 -16.76 45.90
CA VAL A 107 -11.38 -16.48 44.47
C VAL A 107 -11.22 -14.99 44.21
N LYS A 108 -10.35 -14.62 43.27
CA LYS A 108 -10.13 -13.24 42.82
C LYS A 108 -10.52 -13.07 41.35
N TYR A 109 -11.20 -11.97 41.04
CA TYR A 109 -11.58 -11.58 39.70
C TYR A 109 -10.79 -10.34 39.28
N GLY A 110 -10.27 -10.34 38.05
CA GLY A 110 -9.46 -9.26 37.51
C GLY A 110 -10.01 -8.70 36.19
N THR A 111 -9.72 -7.43 35.90
CA THR A 111 -10.00 -6.82 34.60
C THR A 111 -8.90 -7.13 33.58
N GLN A 112 -9.15 -6.87 32.30
CA GLN A 112 -8.15 -7.00 31.23
C GLN A 112 -6.92 -6.10 31.44
N PHE A 113 -7.06 -5.07 32.28
CA PHE A 113 -6.00 -4.13 32.64
C PHE A 113 -5.24 -4.53 33.91
N GLY A 114 -5.68 -5.61 34.60
CA GLY A 114 -5.04 -6.13 35.80
C GLY A 114 -5.59 -5.59 37.12
N ASP A 115 -6.68 -4.81 37.09
CA ASP A 115 -7.32 -4.29 38.31
C ASP A 115 -8.13 -5.40 39.00
N GLU A 116 -8.05 -5.49 40.33
CA GLU A 116 -8.88 -6.40 41.13
C GLU A 116 -10.33 -5.86 41.20
N LEU A 117 -11.31 -6.71 40.86
CA LEU A 117 -12.73 -6.39 41.00
C LEU A 117 -13.20 -6.76 42.41
N PRO A 118 -13.88 -5.85 43.14
CA PRO A 118 -14.53 -6.21 44.39
C PRO A 118 -15.67 -7.19 44.11
N LEU A 119 -15.76 -8.23 44.94
CA LEU A 119 -16.90 -9.15 45.01
C LEU A 119 -18.19 -8.42 45.44
#